data_AF-A0A231GSY8-F1
#
_entry.id   AF-A0A231GSY8-F1
#
_cell.length_a   1.000
_cell.length_b   1.000
_cell.length_c   1.000
_cell.angle_alpha   90.00
_cell.angle_beta   90.00
_cell.angle_gamma   90.00
#
_symmetry.space_group_name_H-M   'P 1'
#
loop_
_entity.id
_entity.type
_entity.pdbx_description
1 polymer ?
#
loop_
_entity_poly.entity_id
_entity_poly.type
_entity_poly.pdbx_seq_one_letter_code
_entity_poly.pdbx_strand_id
1 'polypeptide(L)'
;MSTDELPADVREAVRYLAENARLSGYFKWNEEAKLKADMMNVRRRWGRHRVSPDALKRECEAAGLDSEAVTRFSICSPRLRTVVS
;
A
#
# COMPACT_ATOMS: atom_id res chain seq x y z
N MET A 1 7.73 8.91 19.74
CA MET A 1 7.44 9.25 18.33
C MET A 1 6.87 8.01 17.69
N SER A 2 5.56 7.97 17.48
CA SER A 2 4.86 6.77 17.02
C SER A 2 5.24 6.45 15.58
N THR A 3 5.96 5.35 15.38
CA THR A 3 6.27 4.73 14.09
C THR A 3 5.04 4.08 13.43
N ASP A 4 3.84 4.46 13.88
CA ASP A 4 2.54 3.90 13.45
C ASP A 4 1.96 4.63 12.24
N GLU A 5 2.50 5.80 11.87
CA GLU A 5 1.98 6.59 10.76
C GLU A 5 2.81 6.45 9.49
N LEU A 6 2.14 6.20 8.37
CA LEU A 6 2.79 6.25 7.07
C LEU A 6 3.30 7.67 6.76
N PRO A 7 4.47 7.77 6.12
CA PRO A 7 4.94 9.02 5.53
C PRO A 7 3.88 9.62 4.60
N ALA A 8 3.80 10.95 4.57
CA ALA A 8 2.77 11.67 3.80
C ALA A 8 2.75 11.26 2.31
N ASP A 9 3.93 11.07 1.70
CA ASP A 9 4.06 10.62 0.30
C ASP A 9 3.47 9.23 0.05
N VAL A 10 3.60 8.33 1.02
CA VAL A 10 3.03 6.97 0.94
C VAL A 10 1.53 7.01 1.20
N ARG A 11 1.09 7.81 2.18
CA ARG A 11 -0.32 8.00 2.52
C ARG A 11 -1.11 8.57 1.34
N GLU A 12 -0.54 9.54 0.64
CA GLU A 12 -1.13 10.14 -0.57
C GLU A 12 -1.26 9.11 -1.68
N ALA A 13 -0.24 8.27 -1.90
CA ALA A 13 -0.31 7.18 -2.87
C ALA A 13 -1.41 6.16 -2.54
N VAL A 14 -1.56 5.77 -1.27
CA VAL A 14 -2.63 4.86 -0.81
C VAL A 14 -4.02 5.49 -1.01
N ARG A 15 -4.18 6.76 -0.62
CA ARG A 15 -5.45 7.49 -0.81
C ARG A 15 -5.83 7.60 -2.28
N TYR A 16 -4.87 7.94 -3.14
CA TYR A 16 -5.09 8.03 -4.58
C TYR A 16 -5.55 6.69 -5.18
N LEU A 17 -5.02 5.57 -4.68
CA LEU A 17 -5.44 4.23 -5.12
C LEU A 17 -6.84 3.88 -4.63
N ALA A 18 -7.14 4.17 -3.36
CA ALA A 18 -8.45 3.95 -2.78
C ALA A 18 -9.54 4.78 -3.46
N GLU A 19 -9.23 6.03 -3.80
CA GLU A 19 -10.16 6.90 -4.53
C GLU A 19 -10.43 6.39 -5.95
N ASN A 20 -9.39 5.93 -6.66
CA ASN A 20 -9.57 5.29 -7.97
C ASN A 20 -10.38 3.98 -7.88
N ALA A 21 -10.15 3.18 -6.85
CA ALA A 21 -10.91 1.96 -6.61
C ALA A 21 -12.38 2.27 -6.31
N ARG A 22 -12.64 3.30 -5.50
CA ARG A 22 -14.00 3.79 -5.20
C ARG A 22 -14.70 4.29 -6.47
N LEU A 23 -14.03 5.08 -7.31
CA LEU A 23 -14.59 5.58 -8.57
C LEU A 23 -14.87 4.44 -9.57
N SER A 24 -14.06 3.39 -9.53
CA SER A 24 -14.22 2.22 -10.39
C SER A 24 -15.20 1.18 -9.84
N GLY A 25 -15.62 1.29 -8.59
CA GLY A 25 -16.45 0.30 -7.88
C GLY A 25 -15.71 -0.98 -7.48
N TYR A 26 -14.43 -1.14 -7.86
CA TYR A 26 -13.56 -2.26 -7.54
C TYR A 26 -12.10 -1.90 -7.83
N PHE A 27 -11.17 -2.61 -7.19
CA PHE A 27 -9.73 -2.46 -7.42
C PHE A 27 -9.35 -3.11 -8.77
N LYS A 28 -9.08 -2.31 -9.81
CA LYS A 28 -8.68 -2.85 -11.12
C LYS A 28 -7.22 -3.25 -11.07
N TRP A 29 -6.91 -4.26 -11.89
CA TRP A 29 -5.55 -4.72 -12.15
C TRP A 29 -4.60 -3.58 -12.60
N ASN A 30 -5.13 -2.52 -13.21
CA ASN A 30 -4.36 -1.35 -13.63
C ASN A 30 -3.85 -0.52 -12.44
N GLU A 31 -4.66 -0.32 -11.39
CA GLU A 31 -4.20 0.38 -10.19
C GLU A 31 -3.16 -0.46 -9.44
N GLU A 32 -3.37 -1.78 -9.39
CA GLU A 32 -2.40 -2.73 -8.86
C GLU A 32 -1.06 -2.67 -9.61
N ALA A 33 -1.09 -2.66 -10.95
CA ALA A 33 0.11 -2.57 -11.78
C ALA A 33 0.88 -1.26 -11.58
N LYS A 34 0.16 -0.12 -11.49
CA LYS A 34 0.76 1.20 -11.23
C LYS A 34 1.45 1.25 -9.86
N LEU A 35 0.80 0.71 -8.82
CA LEU A 35 1.41 0.65 -7.49
C LEU A 35 2.64 -0.28 -7.49
N LYS A 36 2.55 -1.47 -8.10
CA LYS A 36 3.70 -2.36 -8.24
C LYS A 36 4.86 -1.67 -8.96
N ALA A 37 4.57 -0.93 -10.04
CA ALA A 37 5.57 -0.15 -10.74
C ALA A 37 6.19 0.94 -9.85
N ASP A 38 5.40 1.68 -9.05
CA ASP A 38 5.93 2.67 -8.10
C ASP A 38 6.80 2.03 -7.02
N MET A 39 6.38 0.86 -6.49
CA MET A 39 7.16 0.11 -5.51
C MET A 39 8.49 -0.39 -6.07
N MET A 40 8.52 -0.80 -7.34
CA MET A 40 9.73 -1.27 -8.01
C MET A 40 10.64 -0.13 -8.49
N ASN A 41 10.07 0.98 -8.95
CA ASN A 41 10.81 2.13 -9.49
C ASN A 41 11.30 3.05 -8.37
N VAL A 42 10.52 3.21 -7.30
CA VAL A 42 10.80 4.11 -6.18
C VAL A 42 11.01 3.31 -4.90
N ARG A 43 11.88 2.30 -4.95
CA ARG A 43 12.13 1.36 -3.82
C ARG A 43 12.47 2.05 -2.50
N ARG A 44 13.10 3.22 -2.55
CA ARG A 44 13.46 4.02 -1.37
C ARG A 44 12.22 4.56 -0.63
N ARG A 45 11.12 4.83 -1.34
CA ARG A 45 9.83 5.24 -0.76
C ARG A 45 9.24 4.12 0.10
N TRP A 46 9.34 2.88 -0.37
CA TRP A 46 8.71 1.69 0.21
C TRP A 46 9.64 0.86 1.11
N GLY A 47 10.74 1.45 1.58
CA GLY A 47 11.67 0.74 2.46
C GLY A 47 11.04 0.45 3.83
N ARG A 48 11.38 -0.69 4.45
CA ARG A 48 10.97 -1.07 5.82
C ARG A 48 11.24 0.00 6.88
N HIS A 49 12.23 0.86 6.65
CA HIS A 49 12.59 1.96 7.54
C HIS A 49 11.62 3.16 7.45
N ARG A 50 10.77 3.21 6.42
CA ARG A 50 9.75 4.25 6.21
C ARG A 50 8.33 3.72 6.29
N VAL A 51 8.11 2.50 5.81
CA VAL A 51 6.77 1.90 5.69
C VAL A 51 6.70 0.67 6.58
N SER A 52 5.92 0.77 7.65
CA SER A 52 5.49 -0.40 8.42
C SER A 52 4.37 -1.12 7.66
N PRO A 53 4.44 -2.46 7.51
CA PRO A 53 3.35 -3.25 6.94
C PRO A 53 2.01 -3.04 7.67
N ASP A 54 2.05 -2.91 9.01
CA ASP A 54 0.84 -2.73 9.82
C ASP A 54 0.23 -1.35 9.61
N ALA A 55 1.07 -0.31 9.53
CA ALA A 55 0.62 1.04 9.19
C ALA A 55 0.03 1.09 7.77
N LEU A 56 0.65 0.39 6.82
CA LEU A 56 0.14 0.28 5.45
C LEU A 56 -1.21 -0.40 5.40
N LYS A 57 -1.37 -1.51 6.14
CA LYS A 57 -2.64 -2.23 6.23
C LYS A 57 -3.74 -1.35 6.81
N ARG A 58 -3.49 -0.68 7.94
CA ARG A 58 -4.48 0.22 8.57
C ARG A 58 -4.91 1.36 7.67
N GLU A 59 -3.97 1.97 6.95
CA GLU A 59 -4.30 3.06 6.00
C GLU A 59 -5.09 2.55 4.80
N CYS A 60 -4.79 1.37 4.28
CA CYS A 60 -5.59 0.75 3.22
C CYS A 60 -7.00 0.44 3.70
N GLU A 61 -7.16 -0.15 4.90
CA GLU A 61 -8.47 -0.43 5.51
C GLU A 61 -9.26 0.87 5.76
N ALA A 62 -8.61 1.90 6.30
CA ALA A 62 -9.21 3.21 6.52
C ALA A 62 -9.65 3.89 5.21
N ALA A 63 -8.95 3.60 4.12
CA ALA A 63 -9.29 4.09 2.79
C ALA A 63 -10.37 3.24 2.09
N GLY A 64 -10.82 2.14 2.70
CA GLY A 64 -11.86 1.25 2.16
C GLY A 64 -11.35 0.26 1.11
N LEU A 65 -10.04 0.02 1.06
CA LEU A 65 -9.46 -1.06 0.27
C LEU A 65 -9.67 -2.39 0.99
N ASP A 66 -10.06 -3.41 0.23
CA ASP A 66 -10.25 -4.75 0.78
C ASP A 66 -8.90 -5.39 1.17
N SER A 67 -8.95 -6.26 2.18
CA SER A 67 -7.84 -7.06 2.72
C SER A 67 -7.06 -7.86 1.66
N GLU A 68 -7.73 -8.31 0.60
CA GLU A 68 -7.13 -9.02 -0.53
C GLU A 68 -6.21 -8.09 -1.33
N ALA A 69 -6.62 -6.84 -1.58
CA ALA A 69 -5.76 -5.84 -2.21
C ALA A 69 -4.50 -5.57 -1.37
N VAL A 70 -4.64 -5.49 -0.04
CA VAL A 70 -3.50 -5.34 0.89
C VAL A 70 -2.54 -6.53 0.82
N THR A 71 -3.10 -7.75 0.74
CA THR A 71 -2.30 -8.98 0.62
C THR A 71 -1.52 -9.02 -0.70
N ARG A 72 -2.12 -8.54 -1.80
CA ARG A 72 -1.42 -8.42 -3.09
C ARG A 72 -0.28 -7.40 -3.04
N PHE A 73 -0.36 -6.36 -2.22
CA PHE A 73 0.74 -5.40 -2.01
C PHE A 73 1.92 -6.01 -1.26
N SER A 74 1.65 -6.87 -0.27
CA SER A 74 2.68 -7.62 0.48
C SER A 74 3.56 -8.49 -0.44
N ILE A 75 2.99 -9.04 -1.50
CA ILE A 75 3.70 -9.91 -2.46
C ILE A 75 4.76 -9.14 -3.26
N CYS A 76 4.53 -7.86 -3.58
CA CYS A 76 5.41 -7.08 -4.46
C CYS A 76 6.55 -6.35 -3.75
N SER A 77 6.56 -6.35 -2.43
CA SER A 77 7.77 -6.04 -1.66
C SER A 77 8.15 -7.27 -0.84
N PRO A 78 9.18 -8.04 -1.24
CA PRO A 78 9.72 -9.13 -0.41
C PRO A 78 10.14 -8.63 0.98
N ARG A 79 10.37 -7.32 1.11
CA ARG A 79 10.66 -6.61 2.34
C ARG A 79 9.40 -6.15 3.11
N LEU A 80 8.19 -6.57 2.75
CA LEU A 80 6.99 -6.43 3.60
C LEU A 80 6.41 -7.82 3.97
N ARG A 81 7.01 -8.89 3.45
CA ARG A 81 6.52 -10.28 3.47
C ARG A 81 6.49 -10.99 4.83
N THR A 82 6.93 -10.37 5.92
CA THR A 82 7.12 -11.04 7.22
C THR A 82 5.92 -11.01 8.16
N VAL A 83 4.74 -10.54 7.74
CA VAL A 83 3.60 -10.32 8.67
C VAL A 83 2.30 -11.01 8.21
N VAL A 84 2.36 -11.90 7.21
CA VAL A 84 1.20 -12.75 6.87
C VAL A 84 1.62 -14.21 7.02
N SER A 85 1.64 -14.68 8.27
CA SER A 85 1.60 -16.09 8.65
C SER A 85 0.72 -16.22 9.87
#